data_AF-A0A9P5MN23-F1
#
_entry.id   AF-A0A9P5MN23-F1
#
_cell.length_a   1.000
_cell.length_b   1.000
_cell.length_c   1.000
_cell.angle_alpha   90.00
_cell.angle_beta   90.00
_cell.angle_gamma   90.00
#
_symmetry.space_group_name_H-M   'P 1'
#
loop_
_entity.id
_entity.type
_entity.pdbx_description
1 polymer ?
#
loop_
_entity_poly.entity_id
_entity_poly.type
_entity_poly.pdbx_seq_one_letter_code
_entity_poly.pdbx_strand_id
1 'polypeptide(L)'
;MSLFATPLAFLVFFSGFAVAQISAPNCTSSTWEWSYNSIGQNPCIVAAYMLSTCKGGSYAIGALPTGSVYTGPSGTDGANLCMCSTVGYSLLSACGGCQGETWITWSEYSFNCTKTLPASQFPNPIPAGTCAPKWALLDVTNENGWDFNKSYATGGTPELGPGTILGSSGTSSTSASSTIPGPASASVSDSSTPNTATPKATPIPIGGHGSKAGLITGGIVGGIAAISLLVAAFFYRRRRRSRASFAARSAPESAGDSAFFAYNTPMLSQIPSRA
;
A
#
# COMPACT_ATOMS: atom_id res chain seq x y z
N MET A 1 23.27 51.82 -9.59
CA MET A 1 21.80 51.93 -9.75
C MET A 1 21.39 50.97 -10.86
N SER A 2 20.19 50.38 -10.73
CA SER A 2 19.50 49.44 -11.66
C SER A 2 19.89 47.96 -11.49
N LEU A 3 19.26 47.14 -10.65
CA LEU A 3 17.85 46.68 -10.52
C LEU A 3 17.37 45.65 -11.58
N PHE A 4 17.07 44.45 -11.05
CA PHE A 4 16.08 43.41 -11.42
C PHE A 4 16.21 42.62 -12.74
N ALA A 5 16.28 41.29 -12.60
CA ALA A 5 15.18 40.37 -12.95
C ALA A 5 15.53 38.90 -12.63
N THR A 6 15.20 38.44 -11.42
CA THR A 6 15.11 36.99 -11.13
C THR A 6 13.73 36.50 -11.55
N PRO A 7 13.60 35.54 -12.48
CA PRO A 7 12.29 34.99 -12.80
C PRO A 7 11.89 33.96 -11.73
N LEU A 8 10.97 34.37 -10.87
CA LEU A 8 10.04 33.48 -10.18
C LEU A 8 9.20 32.77 -11.27
N ALA A 9 9.24 31.44 -11.32
CA ALA A 9 8.09 30.55 -11.60
C ALA A 9 8.54 29.16 -12.07
N PHE A 10 8.86 28.28 -11.12
CA PHE A 10 8.64 26.84 -11.29
C PHE A 10 7.76 26.36 -10.12
N LEU A 11 6.52 26.85 -10.07
CA LEU A 11 5.47 26.14 -9.32
C LEU A 11 5.06 24.94 -10.16
N VAL A 12 5.83 23.86 -10.02
CA VAL A 12 5.40 22.53 -10.45
C VAL A 12 4.17 22.20 -9.60
N PHE A 13 2.98 22.27 -10.22
CA PHE A 13 1.79 21.62 -9.70
C PHE A 13 2.06 20.11 -9.72
N PHE A 14 2.76 19.61 -8.71
CA PHE A 14 2.61 18.22 -8.31
C PHE A 14 1.18 18.10 -7.81
N SER A 15 0.27 17.70 -8.70
CA SER A 15 -0.96 17.03 -8.30
C SER A 15 -0.48 15.85 -7.45
N GLY A 16 -0.45 16.04 -6.12
CA GLY A 16 -0.01 15.02 -5.20
C GLY A 16 -0.90 13.81 -5.40
N PHE A 17 -0.37 12.76 -6.01
CA PHE A 17 -0.95 11.44 -5.82
C PHE A 17 -0.85 11.20 -4.31
N ALA A 18 -1.98 11.27 -3.62
CA ALA A 18 -2.05 10.87 -2.23
C ALA A 18 -1.75 9.37 -2.20
N VAL A 19 -0.47 9.03 -2.00
CA VAL A 19 -0.06 7.65 -1.75
C VAL A 19 -0.69 7.26 -0.43
N ALA A 20 -1.40 6.14 -0.40
CA ALA A 20 -1.99 5.63 0.81
C ALA A 20 -0.90 5.48 1.89
N GLN A 21 -1.16 6.00 3.09
CA GLN A 21 -0.15 6.11 4.13
C GLN A 21 -0.22 4.85 5.01
N ILE A 22 0.86 4.07 5.01
CA ILE A 22 1.07 2.96 5.94
C ILE A 22 2.12 3.40 6.95
N SER A 23 1.79 3.34 8.24
CA SER A 23 2.71 3.67 9.33
C SER A 23 2.55 2.69 10.47
N ALA A 24 3.65 2.25 11.06
CA ALA A 24 3.68 1.31 12.18
C ALA A 24 4.98 1.46 12.98
N PRO A 25 4.99 1.15 14.29
CA PRO A 25 6.21 1.14 15.08
C PRO A 25 7.15 0.01 14.66
N ASN A 26 8.42 0.17 15.02
CA ASN A 26 9.39 -0.92 14.96
C ASN A 26 9.32 -1.76 16.24
N CYS A 27 9.76 -3.01 16.15
CA CYS A 27 9.97 -3.83 17.34
C CYS A 27 11.15 -3.29 18.17
N THR A 28 11.06 -3.44 19.47
CA THR A 28 12.06 -2.92 20.42
C THR A 28 13.19 -3.92 20.70
N SER A 29 12.99 -5.20 20.35
CA SER A 29 13.96 -6.29 20.57
C SER A 29 14.22 -7.10 19.30
N SER A 30 15.49 -7.47 19.07
CA SER A 30 15.92 -8.37 17.98
C SER A 30 15.46 -9.82 18.18
N THR A 31 15.05 -10.21 19.39
CA THR A 31 14.47 -11.54 19.65
C THR A 31 13.19 -11.82 18.88
N TRP A 32 12.62 -10.80 18.21
CA TRP A 32 11.42 -10.89 17.39
C TRP A 32 11.71 -11.07 15.89
N GLU A 33 12.97 -11.19 15.46
CA GLU A 33 13.33 -11.40 14.05
C GLU A 33 12.60 -12.60 13.41
N TRP A 34 12.31 -13.66 14.18
CA TRP A 34 11.55 -14.83 13.71
C TRP A 34 10.15 -14.50 13.17
N SER A 35 9.57 -13.38 13.63
CA SER A 35 8.21 -12.95 13.30
C SER A 35 8.15 -12.09 12.03
N TYR A 36 9.30 -11.69 11.51
CA TYR A 36 9.40 -10.86 10.32
C TYR A 36 9.04 -11.68 9.10
N ASN A 37 8.45 -11.03 8.09
CA ASN A 37 8.22 -11.68 6.81
C ASN A 37 9.48 -11.67 5.92
N SER A 38 9.42 -12.37 4.79
CA SER A 38 10.52 -12.53 3.83
C SER A 38 11.05 -11.24 3.21
N ILE A 39 10.29 -10.15 3.29
CA ILE A 39 10.70 -8.81 2.82
C ILE A 39 11.15 -7.89 3.96
N GLY A 40 11.40 -8.44 5.15
CA GLY A 40 11.98 -7.73 6.28
C GLY A 40 10.98 -6.85 7.04
N GLN A 41 9.69 -7.09 6.92
CA GLN A 41 8.67 -6.34 7.66
C GLN A 41 8.39 -7.01 8.99
N ASN A 42 8.42 -6.20 10.05
CA ASN A 42 8.02 -6.63 11.38
C ASN A 42 6.49 -6.84 11.48
N PRO A 43 5.99 -7.50 12.54
CA PRO A 43 4.56 -7.78 12.71
C PRO A 43 3.65 -6.55 12.67
N CYS A 44 4.11 -5.41 13.19
CA CYS A 44 3.35 -4.16 13.17
C CYS A 44 3.17 -3.63 11.74
N ILE A 45 4.21 -3.69 10.92
CA ILE A 45 4.12 -3.27 9.51
C ILE A 45 3.18 -4.20 8.74
N VAL A 46 3.31 -5.52 8.92
CA VAL A 46 2.41 -6.50 8.27
C VAL A 46 0.96 -6.27 8.70
N ALA A 47 0.71 -6.02 9.99
CA ALA A 47 -0.60 -5.64 10.51
C ALA A 47 -1.16 -4.40 9.80
N ALA A 48 -0.34 -3.33 9.69
CA ALA A 48 -0.77 -2.09 9.08
C ALA A 48 -1.13 -2.27 7.59
N TYR A 49 -0.32 -3.02 6.84
CA TYR A 49 -0.66 -3.38 5.46
C TYR A 49 -1.98 -4.14 5.39
N MET A 50 -2.12 -5.23 6.14
CA MET A 50 -3.33 -6.07 6.09
C MET A 50 -4.58 -5.26 6.44
N LEU A 51 -4.58 -4.54 7.57
CA LEU A 51 -5.72 -3.77 8.05
C LEU A 51 -6.03 -2.53 7.19
N SER A 52 -5.06 -2.01 6.43
CA SER A 52 -5.32 -0.92 5.48
C SER A 52 -6.32 -1.28 4.39
N THR A 53 -6.39 -2.56 4.01
CA THR A 53 -7.38 -3.03 3.04
C THR A 53 -8.81 -2.89 3.56
N CYS A 54 -9.00 -2.85 4.88
CA CYS A 54 -10.27 -2.61 5.53
C CYS A 54 -10.66 -1.12 5.59
N LYS A 55 -9.75 -0.19 5.26
CA LYS A 55 -9.90 1.28 5.43
C LYS A 55 -9.54 2.08 4.18
N GLY A 56 -9.76 1.52 3.00
CA GLY A 56 -9.52 2.24 1.74
C GLY A 56 -8.03 2.47 1.44
N GLY A 57 -7.15 1.66 2.04
CA GLY A 57 -5.72 1.58 1.70
C GLY A 57 -4.77 2.28 2.65
N SER A 58 -5.26 3.07 3.62
CA SER A 58 -4.39 3.71 4.64
C SER A 58 -4.66 3.16 6.02
N TYR A 59 -3.61 2.93 6.79
CA TYR A 59 -3.71 2.51 8.19
C TYR A 59 -2.45 2.89 8.96
N ALA A 60 -2.64 3.39 10.17
CA ALA A 60 -1.56 3.78 11.05
C ALA A 60 -1.70 3.04 12.38
N ILE A 61 -0.67 2.30 12.75
CA ILE A 61 -0.53 1.69 14.07
C ILE A 61 0.40 2.58 14.88
N GLY A 62 -0.07 3.06 16.03
CA GLY A 62 0.74 3.86 16.96
C GLY A 62 1.62 2.97 17.83
N ALA A 63 2.75 3.50 18.30
CA ALA A 63 3.55 2.82 19.31
C ALA A 63 2.77 2.74 20.64
N LEU A 64 2.87 1.61 21.33
CA LEU A 64 2.22 1.44 22.63
C LEU A 64 3.04 2.10 23.75
N PRO A 65 2.39 2.89 24.62
CA PRO A 65 2.94 3.22 25.94
C PRO A 65 3.14 1.99 26.83
N THR A 66 4.01 2.11 27.83
CA THR A 66 4.24 1.04 28.82
C THR A 66 2.97 0.66 29.58
N GLY A 67 2.68 -0.63 29.63
CA GLY A 67 1.51 -1.21 30.29
C GLY A 67 0.21 -1.09 29.48
N SER A 68 0.31 -0.74 28.19
CA SER A 68 -0.86 -0.61 27.30
C SER A 68 -0.92 -1.73 26.27
N VAL A 69 -2.08 -1.88 25.63
CA VAL A 69 -2.36 -2.96 24.68
C VAL A 69 -3.09 -2.41 23.46
N TYR A 70 -2.95 -3.08 22.32
CA TYR A 70 -3.83 -2.81 21.19
C TYR A 70 -5.23 -3.30 21.49
N THR A 71 -6.21 -2.41 21.36
CA THR A 71 -7.62 -2.75 21.54
C THR A 71 -8.23 -3.34 20.28
N GLY A 72 -9.37 -4.00 20.46
CA GLY A 72 -10.21 -4.44 19.37
C GLY A 72 -10.77 -3.30 18.50
N PRO A 73 -11.28 -3.63 17.30
CA PRO A 73 -11.91 -2.65 16.42
C PRO A 73 -13.04 -1.90 17.14
N SER A 74 -12.93 -0.58 17.23
CA SER A 74 -13.94 0.28 17.87
C SER A 74 -13.92 1.67 17.24
N GLY A 75 -14.91 2.51 17.55
CA GLY A 75 -14.94 3.92 17.12
C GLY A 75 -14.56 4.14 15.66
N THR A 76 -13.45 4.83 15.42
CA THR A 76 -12.89 5.17 14.09
C THR A 76 -12.38 3.97 13.30
N ASP A 77 -11.91 2.91 13.98
CA ASP A 77 -11.50 1.65 13.33
C ASP A 77 -12.70 0.87 12.80
N GLY A 78 -13.91 1.15 13.29
CA GLY A 78 -15.18 0.60 12.79
C GLY A 78 -15.20 -0.93 12.76
N ALA A 79 -15.86 -1.55 13.73
CA ALA A 79 -15.97 -3.01 13.90
C ALA A 79 -16.74 -3.71 12.76
N ASN A 80 -16.11 -3.77 11.60
CA ASN A 80 -16.61 -4.42 10.40
C ASN A 80 -15.93 -5.77 10.21
N LEU A 81 -16.49 -6.62 9.35
CA LEU A 81 -16.04 -7.99 9.13
C LEU A 81 -14.55 -8.12 8.79
N CYS A 82 -13.96 -7.13 8.11
CA CYS A 82 -12.54 -7.12 7.75
C CYS A 82 -11.63 -6.88 8.96
N MET A 83 -12.01 -5.92 9.82
CA MET A 83 -11.27 -5.66 11.06
C MET A 83 -11.46 -6.78 12.08
N CYS A 84 -12.63 -7.42 12.09
CA CYS A 84 -12.99 -8.53 12.98
C CYS A 84 -12.43 -9.87 12.50
N SER A 85 -11.13 -9.92 12.22
CA SER A 85 -10.42 -11.10 11.70
C SER A 85 -9.37 -11.61 12.69
N THR A 86 -9.24 -12.94 12.75
CA THR A 86 -8.23 -13.62 13.60
C THR A 86 -6.80 -13.36 13.13
N VAL A 87 -6.61 -13.13 11.83
CA VAL A 87 -5.32 -12.74 11.23
C VAL A 87 -4.90 -11.34 11.69
N GLY A 88 -5.81 -10.37 11.65
CA GLY A 88 -5.55 -9.02 12.15
C GLY A 88 -5.21 -9.01 13.65
N TYR A 89 -5.98 -9.77 14.45
CA TYR A 89 -5.72 -9.95 15.88
C TYR A 89 -4.34 -10.58 16.16
N SER A 90 -3.96 -11.62 15.43
CA SER A 90 -2.66 -12.29 15.63
C SER A 90 -1.49 -11.35 15.32
N LEU A 91 -1.59 -10.58 14.22
CA LEU A 91 -0.57 -9.61 13.84
C LEU A 91 -0.45 -8.46 14.85
N LEU A 92 -1.58 -7.94 15.36
CA LEU A 92 -1.59 -6.91 16.41
C LEU A 92 -1.06 -7.43 17.75
N SER A 93 -1.40 -8.66 18.12
CA SER A 93 -0.91 -9.28 19.35
C SER A 93 0.61 -9.46 19.31
N ALA A 94 1.14 -9.97 18.19
CA ALA A 94 2.57 -10.04 17.96
C ALA A 94 3.23 -8.65 17.91
N CYS A 95 2.55 -7.65 17.34
CA CYS A 95 3.04 -6.27 17.35
C CYS A 95 3.16 -5.69 18.76
N GLY A 96 2.19 -5.96 19.65
CA GLY A 96 2.27 -5.57 21.06
C GLY A 96 3.45 -6.26 21.75
N GLY A 97 3.54 -7.59 21.60
CA GLY A 97 4.65 -8.37 22.13
C GLY A 97 6.02 -7.89 21.64
N CYS A 98 6.14 -7.53 20.36
CA CYS A 98 7.40 -7.09 19.78
C CYS A 98 7.84 -5.69 20.22
N GLN A 99 6.92 -4.89 20.75
CA GLN A 99 7.22 -3.63 21.42
C GLN A 99 7.57 -3.82 22.90
N GLY A 100 7.38 -5.02 23.45
CA GLY A 100 7.60 -5.32 24.87
C GLY A 100 6.34 -5.23 25.73
N GLU A 101 5.18 -5.05 25.11
CA GLU A 101 3.89 -4.99 25.78
C GLU A 101 3.14 -6.32 25.71
N THR A 102 1.98 -6.39 26.36
CA THR A 102 1.11 -7.57 26.34
C THR A 102 0.03 -7.46 25.25
N TRP A 103 -0.81 -8.48 25.15
CA TRP A 103 -1.94 -8.53 24.24
C TRP A 103 -3.20 -8.98 24.97
N ILE A 104 -4.35 -8.54 24.47
CA ILE A 104 -5.67 -8.93 24.97
C ILE A 104 -6.10 -10.29 24.44
N THR A 105 -7.14 -10.87 25.04
CA THR A 105 -7.77 -12.10 24.54
C THR A 105 -8.50 -11.87 23.21
N TRP A 106 -8.78 -12.95 22.48
CA TRP A 106 -9.58 -12.87 21.25
C TRP A 106 -10.99 -12.31 21.55
N SER A 107 -11.63 -12.74 22.64
CA SER A 107 -12.96 -12.27 23.04
C SER A 107 -12.98 -10.77 23.31
N GLU A 108 -11.95 -10.23 23.98
CA GLU A 108 -11.82 -8.79 24.21
C GLU A 108 -11.58 -8.03 22.90
N TYR A 109 -10.75 -8.56 22.01
CA TYR A 109 -10.52 -7.98 20.69
C TYR A 109 -11.81 -7.94 19.86
N SER A 110 -12.56 -9.04 19.83
CA SER A 110 -13.79 -9.16 19.04
C SER A 110 -15.03 -8.61 19.76
N PHE A 111 -14.90 -7.95 20.91
CA PHE A 111 -16.03 -7.56 21.75
C PHE A 111 -17.07 -6.71 21.01
N ASN A 112 -16.62 -5.78 20.17
CA ASN A 112 -17.51 -4.91 19.38
C ASN A 112 -17.87 -5.49 18.00
N CYS A 113 -17.42 -6.70 17.69
CA CYS A 113 -17.65 -7.34 16.41
C CYS A 113 -19.01 -8.04 16.41
N THR A 114 -19.94 -7.56 15.58
CA THR A 114 -21.24 -8.25 15.37
C THR A 114 -21.11 -9.51 14.54
N LYS A 115 -20.06 -9.60 13.69
CA LYS A 115 -19.69 -10.78 12.92
C LYS A 115 -18.18 -10.90 12.89
N THR A 116 -17.69 -12.12 13.02
CA THR A 116 -16.28 -12.48 12.85
C THR A 116 -16.13 -13.41 11.65
N LEU A 117 -14.95 -13.39 11.03
CA LEU A 117 -14.59 -14.41 10.05
C LEU A 117 -14.22 -15.72 10.74
N PRO A 118 -14.37 -16.87 10.05
CA PRO A 118 -13.78 -18.12 10.52
C PRO A 118 -12.29 -17.96 10.81
N ALA A 119 -11.76 -18.84 11.65
CA ALA A 119 -10.33 -18.88 11.96
C ALA A 119 -9.48 -18.94 10.68
N SER A 120 -8.31 -18.28 10.73
CA SER A 120 -7.33 -18.25 9.64
C SER A 120 -7.78 -17.52 8.37
N GLN A 121 -8.91 -16.80 8.39
CA GLN A 121 -9.43 -16.09 7.22
C GLN A 121 -9.26 -14.58 7.31
N PHE A 122 -9.10 -13.97 6.13
CA PHE A 122 -9.05 -12.54 5.93
C PHE A 122 -9.76 -12.22 4.61
N PRO A 123 -10.75 -11.30 4.59
CA PRO A 123 -11.71 -11.23 3.50
C PRO A 123 -11.14 -10.57 2.24
N ASN A 124 -10.09 -9.77 2.41
CA ASN A 124 -9.45 -9.07 1.32
C ASN A 124 -8.19 -9.82 0.86
N PRO A 125 -7.80 -9.67 -0.41
CA PRO A 125 -6.51 -10.14 -0.87
C PRO A 125 -5.37 -9.48 -0.09
N ILE A 126 -4.26 -10.21 0.11
CA ILE A 126 -3.04 -9.64 0.68
C ILE A 126 -2.61 -8.45 -0.19
N PRO A 127 -2.44 -7.25 0.38
CA PRO A 127 -2.12 -6.06 -0.41
C PRO A 127 -0.71 -6.11 -0.97
N ALA A 128 -0.49 -5.36 -2.04
CA ALA A 128 0.85 -5.17 -2.58
C ALA A 128 1.77 -4.53 -1.51
N GLY A 129 3.01 -5.02 -1.45
CA GLY A 129 4.01 -4.52 -0.51
C GLY A 129 4.05 -5.26 0.83
N THR A 130 3.31 -6.36 1.02
CA THR A 130 3.47 -7.23 2.19
C THR A 130 3.32 -8.71 1.83
N CYS A 131 3.83 -9.57 2.71
CA CYS A 131 3.57 -11.01 2.73
C CYS A 131 3.00 -11.38 4.11
N ALA A 132 1.95 -12.21 4.14
CA ALA A 132 1.39 -12.70 5.39
C ALA A 132 2.15 -13.95 5.85
N PRO A 133 2.74 -13.94 7.05
CA PRO A 133 3.45 -15.10 7.58
C PRO A 133 2.49 -16.17 8.09
N LYS A 134 2.87 -17.45 7.95
CA LYS A 134 2.04 -18.59 8.36
C LYS A 134 1.58 -18.52 9.81
N TRP A 135 2.46 -18.11 10.73
CA TRP A 135 2.12 -18.01 12.15
C TRP A 135 0.93 -17.07 12.43
N ALA A 136 0.67 -16.08 11.56
CA ALA A 136 -0.46 -15.16 11.72
C ALA A 136 -1.81 -15.78 11.36
N LEU A 137 -1.81 -16.96 10.73
CA LEU A 137 -3.00 -17.70 10.34
C LEU A 137 -3.35 -18.81 11.35
N LEU A 138 -2.68 -18.92 12.49
CA LEU A 138 -3.05 -19.89 13.51
C LEU A 138 -4.47 -19.63 14.04
N ASP A 139 -5.17 -20.70 14.39
CA ASP A 139 -6.48 -20.59 15.01
C ASP A 139 -6.34 -20.18 16.48
N VAL A 140 -6.73 -18.95 16.77
CA VAL A 140 -6.73 -18.30 18.10
C VAL A 140 -8.08 -18.36 18.80
N THR A 141 -9.12 -18.88 18.13
CA THR A 141 -10.50 -18.82 18.64
C THR A 141 -10.75 -19.84 19.75
N ASN A 142 -10.21 -21.06 19.60
CA ASN A 142 -10.41 -22.14 20.58
C ASN A 142 -9.75 -21.85 21.93
N GLU A 143 -8.60 -21.19 21.92
CA GLU A 143 -7.84 -20.85 23.12
C GLU A 143 -8.13 -19.44 23.63
N ASN A 144 -9.04 -18.74 22.94
CA ASN A 144 -9.41 -17.36 23.22
C ASN A 144 -8.19 -16.41 23.25
N GLY A 145 -7.14 -16.68 22.47
CA GLY A 145 -5.92 -15.91 22.58
C GLY A 145 -4.86 -16.27 21.53
N TRP A 146 -4.00 -15.29 21.24
CA TRP A 146 -2.77 -15.52 20.51
C TRP A 146 -1.70 -16.08 21.45
N ASP A 147 -0.98 -17.11 20.98
CA ASP A 147 0.08 -17.77 21.75
C ASP A 147 1.45 -17.55 21.08
N PHE A 148 2.38 -17.00 21.85
CA PHE A 148 3.74 -16.72 21.42
C PHE A 148 4.49 -18.00 21.03
N ASN A 149 4.47 -19.04 21.86
CA ASN A 149 5.26 -20.26 21.67
C ASN A 149 4.77 -21.03 20.44
N LYS A 150 3.46 -21.11 20.23
CA LYS A 150 2.87 -21.75 19.05
C LYS A 150 3.18 -20.99 17.77
N SER A 151 3.13 -19.66 17.82
CA SER A 151 3.48 -18.81 16.68
C SER A 151 4.96 -18.93 16.33
N TYR A 152 5.83 -18.90 17.34
CA TYR A 152 7.26 -19.11 17.21
C TYR A 152 7.57 -20.48 16.60
N ALA A 153 6.97 -21.55 17.14
CA ALA A 153 7.17 -22.92 16.65
C ALA A 153 6.63 -23.13 15.23
N THR A 154 5.58 -22.41 14.84
CA THR A 154 5.00 -22.47 13.49
C THR A 154 5.89 -21.77 12.47
N GLY A 155 6.50 -20.64 12.84
CA GLY A 155 7.34 -19.83 11.97
C GLY A 155 6.58 -19.12 10.85
N GLY A 156 7.33 -18.39 10.01
CA GLY A 156 6.77 -17.58 8.92
C GLY A 156 6.37 -18.37 7.67
N THR A 157 6.96 -19.55 7.44
CA THR A 157 6.90 -20.22 6.12
C THR A 157 5.91 -21.38 6.03
N PRO A 158 5.25 -21.60 4.86
CA PRO A 158 5.25 -20.73 3.69
C PRO A 158 4.49 -19.42 3.94
N GLU A 159 5.02 -18.32 3.40
CA GLU A 159 4.33 -17.04 3.40
C GLU A 159 3.36 -16.94 2.24
N LEU A 160 2.31 -16.14 2.42
CA LEU A 160 1.32 -15.85 1.41
C LEU A 160 1.57 -14.46 0.85
N GLY A 161 1.82 -14.39 -0.46
CA GLY A 161 2.17 -13.15 -1.15
C GLY A 161 0.97 -12.31 -1.56
N PRO A 162 1.21 -11.11 -2.12
CA PRO A 162 0.18 -10.22 -2.61
C PRO A 162 -0.83 -10.88 -3.56
N GLY A 163 -2.09 -10.51 -3.45
CA GLY A 163 -3.20 -11.05 -4.25
C GLY A 163 -3.79 -12.37 -3.76
N THR A 164 -3.16 -13.05 -2.80
CA THR A 164 -3.71 -14.28 -2.19
C THR A 164 -4.93 -13.95 -1.34
N ILE A 165 -5.99 -14.76 -1.44
CA ILE A 165 -7.20 -14.67 -0.60
C ILE A 165 -7.14 -15.75 0.48
N LEU A 166 -7.33 -15.35 1.75
CA LEU A 166 -7.24 -16.24 2.91
C LEU A 166 -8.64 -16.77 3.27
N GLY A 167 -8.86 -18.07 3.09
CA GLY A 167 -10.13 -18.73 3.42
C GLY A 167 -10.89 -19.36 2.25
N SER A 168 -10.37 -19.27 1.03
CA SER A 168 -10.89 -20.07 -0.08
C SER A 168 -10.24 -21.46 -0.06
N SER A 169 -10.97 -22.46 0.43
CA SER A 169 -10.64 -23.86 0.22
C SER A 169 -10.79 -24.17 -1.28
N GLY A 170 -9.74 -23.92 -2.06
CA GLY A 170 -9.74 -24.25 -3.49
C GLY A 170 -8.69 -23.51 -4.29
N THR A 171 -7.62 -24.24 -4.62
CA THR A 171 -6.73 -24.01 -5.77
C THR A 171 -5.54 -23.08 -5.53
N SER A 172 -4.40 -23.74 -5.36
CA SER A 172 -3.04 -23.27 -5.55
C SER A 172 -2.94 -22.22 -6.66
N SER A 173 -2.35 -21.07 -6.34
CA SER A 173 -1.87 -20.12 -7.34
C SER A 173 -0.80 -20.80 -8.19
N THR A 174 -1.15 -20.95 -9.46
CA THR A 174 -0.28 -21.42 -10.53
C THR A 174 0.90 -20.46 -10.64
N SER A 175 2.09 -20.88 -10.22
CA SER A 175 3.32 -20.22 -10.64
C SER A 175 3.45 -20.42 -12.15
N ALA A 176 3.38 -19.31 -12.90
CA ALA A 176 3.69 -19.30 -14.32
C ALA A 176 5.18 -19.64 -14.49
N SER A 177 5.47 -20.89 -14.86
CA SER A 177 6.76 -21.30 -15.40
C SER A 177 6.53 -21.82 -16.81
N SER A 178 6.97 -21.05 -17.79
CA SER A 178 6.96 -21.43 -19.20
C SER A 178 8.05 -22.47 -19.45
N THR A 179 7.68 -23.74 -19.60
CA THR A 179 8.53 -24.72 -20.29
C THR A 179 7.68 -25.65 -21.16
N ILE A 180 8.09 -25.73 -22.43
CA ILE A 180 7.48 -26.46 -23.53
C ILE A 180 7.76 -27.97 -23.37
N PRO A 181 6.88 -28.88 -23.83
CA PRO A 181 6.92 -30.30 -23.49
C PRO A 181 7.88 -31.10 -24.39
N GLY A 182 8.71 -31.95 -23.77
CA GLY A 182 9.37 -33.08 -24.42
C GLY A 182 8.72 -34.40 -23.97
N PRO A 183 8.51 -35.39 -24.87
CA PRO A 183 7.74 -36.58 -24.53
C PRO A 183 8.58 -37.71 -23.89
N ALA A 184 7.94 -38.32 -22.89
CA ALA A 184 7.94 -39.75 -22.52
C ALA A 184 9.26 -40.49 -22.25
N SER A 185 9.45 -40.83 -20.96
CA SER A 185 10.25 -41.98 -20.51
C SER A 185 9.57 -43.31 -20.84
N ALA A 186 10.36 -44.31 -21.21
CA ALA A 186 10.05 -45.71 -20.95
C ALA A 186 11.30 -46.38 -20.33
N SER A 187 11.06 -47.00 -19.18
CA SER A 187 11.95 -47.80 -18.35
C SER A 187 12.44 -49.07 -19.04
N VAL A 188 13.65 -49.54 -18.70
CA VAL A 188 13.95 -50.96 -18.37
C VAL A 188 15.35 -51.09 -17.74
N SER A 189 15.42 -51.86 -16.67
CA SER A 189 16.65 -52.41 -16.08
C SER A 189 17.16 -53.59 -16.91
N ASP A 190 18.48 -53.76 -17.09
CA ASP A 190 19.15 -55.02 -16.77
C ASP A 190 20.68 -54.93 -16.80
N SER A 191 21.29 -55.86 -16.06
CA SER A 191 22.72 -56.01 -15.78
C SER A 191 23.46 -56.81 -16.87
N SER A 192 24.69 -56.42 -17.23
CA SER A 192 25.89 -57.28 -17.42
C SER A 192 27.01 -56.60 -18.22
N THR A 193 28.24 -56.73 -17.71
CA THR A 193 29.55 -56.45 -18.33
C THR A 193 29.92 -57.50 -19.40
N PRO A 194 31.09 -57.43 -20.09
CA PRO A 194 31.91 -56.30 -20.56
C PRO A 194 32.16 -56.38 -22.10
N ASN A 195 32.77 -55.36 -22.72
CA ASN A 195 33.86 -55.55 -23.69
C ASN A 195 34.42 -54.24 -24.28
N THR A 196 35.74 -54.29 -24.45
CA THR A 196 36.73 -53.39 -25.03
C THR A 196 36.43 -52.91 -26.46
N ALA A 197 36.56 -51.60 -26.72
CA ALA A 197 37.27 -51.02 -27.89
C ALA A 197 37.26 -49.47 -27.88
N THR A 198 38.45 -48.88 -27.82
CA THR A 198 38.81 -47.53 -28.36
C THR A 198 38.72 -47.58 -29.91
N PRO A 199 38.62 -46.50 -30.73
CA PRO A 199 39.06 -45.11 -30.49
C PRO A 199 38.26 -43.96 -31.18
N LYS A 200 38.78 -42.73 -31.00
CA LYS A 200 38.95 -41.66 -32.00
C LYS A 200 38.09 -40.38 -31.85
N ALA A 201 38.78 -39.33 -31.42
CA ALA A 201 38.40 -37.93 -31.45
C ALA A 201 38.33 -37.36 -32.87
N THR A 202 37.45 -36.38 -33.12
CA THR A 202 37.70 -35.22 -33.99
C THR A 202 36.75 -34.05 -33.60
N PRO A 203 37.23 -32.79 -33.44
CA PRO A 203 36.44 -31.60 -33.10
C PRO A 203 36.20 -30.64 -34.29
N ILE A 204 35.57 -29.46 -34.03
CA ILE A 204 35.58 -28.16 -34.79
C ILE A 204 34.24 -27.85 -35.53
N PRO A 205 33.77 -26.57 -35.74
CA PRO A 205 34.26 -25.23 -35.33
C PRO A 205 33.24 -24.27 -34.65
N ILE A 206 33.85 -23.20 -34.13
CA ILE A 206 33.37 -21.90 -33.66
C ILE A 206 32.83 -21.02 -34.80
N GLY A 207 31.81 -20.20 -34.53
CA GLY A 207 31.42 -19.06 -35.36
C GLY A 207 30.62 -18.02 -34.56
N GLY A 208 31.24 -16.88 -34.25
CA GLY A 208 30.56 -15.70 -33.70
C GLY A 208 30.54 -14.55 -34.71
N HIS A 209 29.73 -13.51 -34.44
CA HIS A 209 29.99 -12.06 -34.59
C HIS A 209 28.67 -11.27 -34.74
N GLY A 210 28.57 -10.12 -34.05
CA GLY A 210 27.85 -8.94 -34.57
C GLY A 210 26.79 -8.30 -33.68
N SER A 211 27.20 -7.40 -32.78
CA SER A 211 26.32 -6.48 -32.03
C SER A 211 25.82 -5.32 -32.92
N LYS A 212 24.52 -5.01 -32.87
CA LYS A 212 23.90 -3.81 -33.47
C LYS A 212 23.06 -3.09 -32.40
N ALA A 213 23.71 -2.20 -31.65
CA ALA A 213 23.06 -1.26 -30.75
C ALA A 213 23.13 0.15 -31.37
N GLY A 214 21.98 0.78 -31.59
CA GLY A 214 21.93 2.18 -32.02
C GLY A 214 20.73 2.53 -32.90
N LEU A 215 19.50 2.49 -32.36
CA LEU A 215 18.32 3.14 -32.97
C LEU A 215 17.09 3.28 -32.04
N ILE A 216 17.25 3.40 -30.70
CA ILE A 216 16.08 3.46 -29.78
C ILE A 216 16.20 4.59 -28.72
N THR A 217 17.02 5.62 -28.96
CA THR A 217 17.29 6.66 -27.93
C THR A 217 16.84 8.08 -28.32
N GLY A 218 16.07 8.26 -29.41
CA GLY A 218 15.72 9.59 -29.95
C GLY A 218 14.34 10.17 -29.59
N GLY A 219 13.41 9.40 -29.01
CA GLY A 219 11.99 9.81 -28.93
C GLY A 219 11.64 10.85 -27.87
N ILE A 220 12.34 10.85 -26.73
CA ILE A 220 11.89 11.58 -25.53
C ILE A 220 12.13 13.10 -25.66
N VAL A 221 13.22 13.49 -26.30
CA VAL A 221 13.59 14.92 -26.45
C VAL A 221 12.65 15.64 -27.43
N GLY A 222 12.20 14.96 -28.49
CA GLY A 222 11.25 15.53 -29.45
C GLY A 222 9.83 15.71 -28.88
N GLY A 223 9.39 14.76 -28.03
CA GLY A 223 8.05 14.80 -27.43
C GLY A 223 7.86 16.00 -26.50
N ILE A 224 8.85 16.31 -25.67
CA ILE A 224 8.77 17.42 -24.70
C ILE A 224 8.63 18.77 -25.44
N ALA A 225 9.43 18.99 -26.48
CA ALA A 225 9.38 20.24 -27.25
C ALA A 225 8.02 20.46 -27.94
N ALA A 226 7.44 19.40 -28.51
CA ALA A 226 6.13 19.47 -29.16
C ALA A 226 5.00 19.75 -28.17
N ILE A 227 5.00 19.08 -27.01
CA ILE A 227 3.97 19.26 -25.98
C ILE A 227 4.05 20.68 -25.38
N SER A 228 5.25 21.19 -25.11
CA SER A 228 5.43 22.55 -24.61
C SER A 228 4.87 23.62 -25.57
N LEU A 229 5.09 23.45 -26.88
CA LEU A 229 4.54 24.36 -27.90
C LEU A 229 3.00 24.30 -27.97
N LEU A 230 2.41 23.11 -27.85
CA LEU A 230 0.95 22.93 -27.87
C LEU A 230 0.27 23.58 -26.65
N VAL A 231 0.84 23.41 -25.46
CA VAL A 231 0.31 24.02 -24.23
C VAL A 231 0.42 25.54 -24.29
N ALA A 232 1.55 26.08 -24.74
CA ALA A 232 1.74 27.52 -24.91
C ALA A 232 0.72 28.12 -25.91
N ALA A 233 0.51 27.45 -27.05
CA ALA A 233 -0.47 27.87 -28.05
C ALA A 233 -1.92 27.84 -27.51
N PHE A 234 -2.27 26.83 -26.70
CA PHE A 234 -3.58 26.73 -26.06
C PHE A 234 -3.83 27.88 -25.08
N PHE A 235 -2.89 28.15 -24.18
CA PHE A 235 -3.00 29.25 -23.22
C PHE A 235 -3.00 30.62 -23.90
N TYR A 236 -2.19 30.82 -24.93
CA TYR A 236 -2.21 32.05 -25.73
C TYR A 236 -3.57 32.28 -26.39
N ARG A 237 -4.15 31.24 -27.00
CA ARG A 237 -5.50 31.31 -27.58
C ARG A 237 -6.57 31.59 -26.53
N ARG A 238 -6.51 30.95 -25.36
CA ARG A 238 -7.46 31.18 -24.27
C ARG A 238 -7.36 32.62 -23.73
N ARG A 239 -6.14 33.13 -23.55
CA ARG A 239 -5.91 34.52 -23.10
C ARG A 239 -6.36 35.55 -24.13
N ARG A 240 -6.23 35.24 -25.43
CA ARG A 240 -6.73 36.12 -26.49
C ARG A 240 -8.26 36.14 -26.53
N ARG A 241 -8.92 35.00 -26.27
CA ARG A 241 -10.38 34.92 -26.16
C ARG A 241 -10.92 35.69 -24.95
N SER A 242 -10.25 35.66 -23.80
CA SER A 242 -10.69 36.43 -22.62
C SER A 242 -10.46 37.94 -22.76
N ARG A 243 -9.50 38.37 -23.58
CA ARG A 243 -9.29 39.81 -23.88
C ARG A 243 -10.33 40.41 -24.83
N ALA A 244 -11.08 39.59 -25.57
CA ALA A 244 -12.20 40.07 -26.38
C ALA A 244 -13.40 40.54 -25.53
N SER A 245 -13.46 40.17 -24.24
CA SER A 245 -14.57 40.55 -23.34
C SER A 245 -14.34 41.87 -22.59
N PHE A 246 -13.12 42.43 -22.58
CA PHE A 246 -12.79 43.63 -21.81
C PHE A 246 -12.86 44.94 -22.62
N ALA A 247 -12.87 44.86 -23.97
CA ALA A 247 -12.98 46.04 -24.83
C ALA A 247 -14.40 46.65 -24.90
N ALA A 248 -15.41 45.99 -24.32
CA ALA A 248 -16.80 46.44 -24.36
C ALA A 248 -17.26 47.23 -23.10
N ARG A 249 -16.39 47.49 -22.11
CA ARG A 249 -16.81 48.05 -20.81
C ARG A 249 -16.23 49.42 -20.44
N SER A 250 -15.58 50.11 -21.36
CA SER A 250 -15.09 51.47 -21.14
C SER A 250 -15.87 52.46 -22.02
N ALA A 251 -17.10 52.75 -21.62
CA ALA A 251 -17.78 54.00 -21.92
C ALA A 251 -18.19 54.61 -20.56
N PRO A 252 -17.73 55.83 -20.20
CA PRO A 252 -18.11 56.47 -18.96
C PRO A 252 -19.31 57.40 -19.21
N GLU A 253 -20.37 57.26 -18.42
CA GLU A 253 -21.38 58.31 -18.29
C GLU A 253 -21.72 58.52 -16.81
N SER A 254 -21.69 59.79 -16.46
CA SER A 254 -21.77 60.42 -15.15
C SER A 254 -23.20 60.76 -14.72
N ALA A 255 -23.33 61.15 -13.44
CA ALA A 255 -24.49 61.74 -12.74
C ALA A 255 -25.50 60.70 -12.19
N GLY A 256 -26.05 60.81 -10.99
CA GLY A 256 -26.03 61.83 -9.94
C GLY A 256 -27.08 61.45 -8.88
N ASP A 257 -27.03 62.13 -7.73
CA ASP A 257 -28.06 62.23 -6.69
C ASP A 257 -28.28 61.11 -5.63
N SER A 258 -27.55 61.29 -4.52
CA SER A 258 -28.04 61.85 -3.25
C SER A 258 -29.41 61.46 -2.66
N ALA A 259 -29.33 61.16 -1.35
CA ALA A 259 -30.31 61.34 -0.27
C ALA A 259 -31.27 60.19 0.05
N PHE A 260 -31.17 59.61 1.26
CA PHE A 260 -32.04 59.96 2.39
C PHE A 260 -31.65 59.21 3.70
N PHE A 261 -31.43 59.99 4.77
CA PHE A 261 -31.69 59.76 6.20
C PHE A 261 -31.85 58.31 6.72
N ALA A 262 -30.95 57.81 7.58
CA ALA A 262 -30.93 58.00 9.04
C ALA A 262 -32.15 57.40 9.78
N TYR A 263 -31.94 56.38 10.64
CA TYR A 263 -32.51 56.26 12.00
C TYR A 263 -31.90 55.03 12.75
N ASN A 264 -31.24 55.32 13.88
CA ASN A 264 -31.18 54.68 15.22
C ASN A 264 -31.87 53.29 15.42
N THR A 265 -31.49 52.34 16.29
CA THR A 265 -30.61 52.23 17.49
C THR A 265 -30.59 50.73 17.92
N PRO A 266 -29.67 50.26 18.78
CA PRO A 266 -29.62 48.88 19.29
C PRO A 266 -30.46 48.68 20.57
N MET A 267 -31.14 47.53 20.69
CA MET A 267 -31.89 47.11 21.90
C MET A 267 -31.17 45.94 22.60
N LEU A 268 -31.00 46.13 23.91
CA LEU A 268 -30.36 45.28 24.91
C LEU A 268 -31.44 44.37 25.56
N SER A 269 -31.18 43.08 25.81
CA SER A 269 -31.92 42.25 26.80
C SER A 269 -31.22 40.89 26.95
N GLN A 270 -30.38 40.69 27.96
CA GLN A 270 -30.63 40.18 29.31
C GLN A 270 -30.66 38.64 29.46
N ILE A 271 -29.74 38.19 30.32
CA ILE A 271 -29.54 36.85 30.91
C ILE A 271 -30.48 36.67 32.11
N PRO A 272 -30.85 35.43 32.47
CA PRO A 272 -30.69 35.07 33.89
C PRO A 272 -30.09 33.67 34.13
N SER A 273 -29.26 33.62 35.17
CA SER A 273 -28.77 32.43 35.87
C SER A 273 -29.83 31.87 36.84
N ARG A 274 -29.89 30.54 36.97
CA ARG A 274 -30.32 29.79 38.17
C ARG A 274 -29.58 28.46 38.14
N ALA A 275 -28.69 28.21 39.11
CA ALA A 275 -28.95 27.64 40.44
C ALA A 275 -29.17 26.13 40.35
#